data_AF-A0A2X4THC3-F1
#
_entry.id   AF-A0A2X4THC3-F1
#
_cell.length_a   1.000
_cell.length_b   1.000
_cell.length_c   1.000
_cell.angle_alpha   90.00
_cell.angle_beta   90.00
_cell.angle_gamma   90.00
#
_symmetry.space_group_name_H-M   'P 1'
#
loop_
_entity.id
_entity.type
_entity.pdbx_description
1 polymer ?
#
loop_
_entity_poly.entity_id
_entity_poly.type
_entity_poly.pdbx_seq_one_letter_code
_entity_poly.pdbx_strand_id
1 'polypeptide(L)' 'MNDYKMTPGELRATWGLGTVFSLRMLGMFMVLPVLTTYGMRFRAPAKRSSG' A
#
# COMPACT_ATOMS: atom_id res chain seq x y z
N MET A 1 -5.10 18.92 -38.51
CA MET A 1 -5.80 17.63 -38.33
C MET A 1 -5.58 17.25 -36.88
N ASN A 2 -6.63 17.21 -36.05
CA ASN A 2 -6.55 17.17 -34.59
C ASN A 2 -5.63 16.07 -34.06
N ASP A 3 -4.58 16.49 -33.37
CA ASP A 3 -3.67 15.71 -32.56
C ASP A 3 -4.41 15.11 -31.34
N TYR A 4 -5.29 14.14 -31.58
CA TYR A 4 -5.89 13.23 -30.58
C TYR A 4 -4.86 12.25 -30.02
N LYS A 5 -3.63 12.72 -29.79
CA LYS A 5 -2.62 12.00 -29.03
C LYS A 5 -2.74 12.57 -27.63
N MET A 6 -3.27 11.78 -26.70
CA MET A 6 -3.15 12.06 -25.27
C MET A 6 -1.77 12.63 -25.01
N THR A 7 -1.71 13.88 -24.59
CA THR A 7 -0.45 14.57 -24.42
C THR A 7 0.40 13.74 -23.46
N PRO A 8 1.74 13.71 -23.60
CA PRO A 8 2.59 13.01 -22.65
C PRO A 8 2.36 13.49 -21.19
N GLY A 9 1.79 14.68 -21.01
CA GLY A 9 1.27 15.17 -19.72
C GLY A 9 0.05 14.41 -19.20
N GLU A 10 -0.96 14.13 -20.03
CA GLU A 10 -2.13 13.32 -19.66
C GLU A 10 -1.78 11.85 -19.40
N LEU A 11 -0.82 11.30 -20.15
CA LEU A 11 -0.29 9.96 -19.86
C LEU A 11 0.39 9.91 -18.50
N ARG A 12 1.23 10.91 -18.17
CA ARG A 12 1.84 11.04 -16.85
C ARG A 12 0.82 11.25 -15.74
N ALA A 13 -0.23 12.04 -15.99
CA ALA A 13 -1.32 12.24 -15.05
C ALA A 13 -2.09 10.91 -14.81
N THR A 14 -2.38 10.16 -15.86
CA THR A 14 -3.03 8.84 -15.78
C THR A 14 -2.17 7.82 -15.04
N TRP A 15 -0.87 7.77 -15.34
CA TRP A 15 0.09 6.95 -14.62
C TRP A 15 0.23 7.38 -13.15
N GLY A 16 0.29 8.68 -12.88
CA GLY A 16 0.35 9.22 -11.53
C GLY A 16 -0.88 8.88 -10.69
N LEU A 17 -2.07 9.11 -11.24
CA LEU A 17 -3.35 8.79 -10.56
C LEU A 17 -3.47 7.29 -10.29
N GLY A 18 -3.14 6.45 -11.30
CA GLY A 18 -3.18 4.99 -11.17
C GLY A 18 -2.20 4.48 -10.12
N THR A 19 -1.01 5.08 -10.01
CA THR A 19 0.01 4.72 -9.02
C THR A 19 -0.43 5.09 -7.61
N VAL A 20 -0.94 6.31 -7.40
CA VAL A 20 -1.43 6.77 -6.09
C VAL A 20 -2.60 5.92 -5.61
N PHE A 21 -3.55 5.61 -6.51
CA PHE A 21 -4.69 4.76 -6.20
C PHE A 21 -4.26 3.33 -5.81
N SER A 22 -3.37 2.74 -6.61
CA SER A 22 -2.80 1.41 -6.34
C SER A 22 -2.04 1.38 -5.02
N LEU A 23 -1.23 2.40 -4.72
CA LEU A 23 -0.49 2.51 -3.46
C LEU A 23 -1.43 2.64 -2.25
N ARG A 24 -2.56 3.35 -2.38
CA ARG A 24 -3.54 3.52 -1.29
C ARG A 24 -4.27 2.22 -0.98
N MET A 25 -4.69 1.48 -2.01
CA MET A 25 -5.27 0.15 -1.85
C MET A 25 -4.24 -0.87 -1.35
N LEU A 26 -3.00 -0.83 -1.86
CA LEU A 26 -1.91 -1.67 -1.39
C LEU A 26 -1.56 -1.38 0.08
N GLY A 27 -1.59 -0.11 0.49
CA GLY A 27 -1.40 0.30 1.88
C GLY A 27 -2.45 -0.32 2.79
N MET A 28 -3.73 -0.32 2.39
CA MET A 28 -4.79 -1.01 3.14
C MET A 28 -4.69 -2.54 3.05
N PHE A 29 -4.12 -3.10 1.98
CA PHE A 29 -3.87 -4.54 1.89
C PHE A 29 -2.71 -4.97 2.80
N MET A 30 -1.68 -4.13 2.91
CA MET A 30 -0.51 -4.38 3.74
C MET A 30 -0.73 -3.96 5.20
N VAL A 31 -1.68 -3.06 5.51
CA VAL A 31 -1.97 -2.64 6.89
C VAL A 31 -2.58 -3.76 7.72
N LEU A 32 -3.37 -4.67 7.15
CA LEU A 32 -3.94 -5.81 7.87
C LEU A 32 -2.86 -6.82 8.33
N PRO A 33 -1.95 -7.29 7.45
CA PRO A 33 -0.83 -8.12 7.86
C PRO A 33 0.20 -7.33 8.67
N VAL A 34 0.42 -6.02 8.43
CA VAL A 34 1.32 -5.21 9.26
C VAL A 34 0.76 -5.03 10.66
N LEU A 35 -0.52 -4.71 10.88
CA LEU A 35 -1.08 -4.65 12.24
C LEU A 35 -1.14 -6.03 12.89
N THR A 36 -1.42 -7.09 12.13
CA THR A 36 -1.34 -8.48 12.64
C THR A 36 0.08 -8.83 13.06
N THR A 37 1.07 -8.64 12.19
CA THR A 37 2.47 -9.00 12.41
C THR A 37 3.14 -8.09 13.42
N TYR A 38 2.92 -6.76 13.37
CA TYR A 38 3.51 -5.78 14.30
C TYR A 38 2.71 -5.61 15.59
N GLY A 39 1.37 -5.73 15.58
CA GLY A 39 0.56 -5.82 16.79
C GLY A 39 0.85 -7.09 17.58
N MET A 40 1.14 -8.21 16.89
CA MET A 40 1.74 -9.38 17.54
C MET A 40 3.23 -9.21 17.86
N ARG A 41 3.98 -8.35 17.17
CA ARG A 41 5.39 -8.08 17.50
C ARG A 41 5.56 -7.24 18.76
N PHE A 42 4.58 -6.40 19.13
CA PHE A 42 4.57 -5.74 20.43
C PHE A 42 3.96 -6.59 21.54
N ARG A 43 3.25 -7.68 21.20
CA ARG A 43 3.01 -8.77 22.15
C ARG A 43 4.29 -9.57 22.29
N ALA A 44 5.20 -9.05 23.10
CA ALA A 44 6.33 -9.77 23.63
C ALA A 44 5.88 -11.20 24.00
N PRO A 45 6.48 -12.24 23.40
CA PRO A 45 6.41 -13.58 23.97
C PRO A 45 7.29 -13.59 25.22
N ALA A 46 6.80 -13.00 26.31
CA ALA A 46 7.32 -13.26 27.64
C ALA A 46 6.86 -14.66 28.03
N LYS A 47 7.75 -15.59 27.73
CA LYS A 47 7.72 -17.01 28.02
C LYS A 47 6.82 -17.43 29.18
N ARG A 48 6.06 -18.47 28.88
CA ARG A 48 5.72 -19.56 29.79
C ARG A 48 6.91 -19.95 30.68
N SER A 49 6.72 -19.89 32.00
CA SER A 49 7.48 -20.63 33.04
C SER A 49 6.43 -20.96 34.11
N SER A 50 5.86 -22.16 34.10
CA SER A 50 6.36 -23.37 34.79
C SER A 50 6.39 -23.16 36.31
N GLY A 51 5.48 -23.84 37.01
CA GLY A 51 5.26 -23.80 38.46
C GLY A 51 3.82 -24.12 38.78
#